data_AF-A0A972FLW0-F1
#
_entry.id   AF-A0A972FLW0-F1
#
_cell.length_a   1.000
_cell.length_b   1.000
_cell.length_c   1.000
_cell.angle_alpha   90.00
_cell.angle_beta   90.00
_cell.angle_gamma   90.00
#
_symmetry.space_group_name_H-M   'P 1'
#
loop_
_entity.id
_entity.type
_entity.pdbx_description
1 polymer ?
#
loop_
_entity_poly.entity_id
_entity_poly.type
_entity_poly.pdbx_seq_one_letter_code
_entity_poly.pdbx_strand_id
1 'polypeptide(L)' 'LRVGNGTLEPMLARRKPGDKVTIHAFRRDELMCFEVTLAPAPANSVKLSARHPAAKAAVALRKGWLGR' A
#
# COMPACT_ATOMS: atom_id res chain seq x y z
N LEU A 1 6.82 -11.87 14.09
CA LEU A 1 5.60 -11.08 13.84
C LEU A 1 4.42 -12.02 14.05
N ARG A 2 3.56 -11.75 15.04
CA ARG A 2 2.32 -12.50 15.27
C ARG A 2 1.18 -11.66 14.72
N VAL A 3 0.51 -12.14 13.68
CA VAL A 3 -0.52 -11.39 12.97
C VAL A 3 -1.89 -11.85 13.42
N GLY A 4 -2.68 -10.95 13.99
CA GLY A 4 -4.12 -11.08 14.18
C GLY A 4 -4.88 -9.99 13.41
N ASN A 5 -6.22 -10.06 13.40
CA ASN A 5 -7.06 -9.10 12.68
C ASN A 5 -6.72 -7.65 13.06
N GLY A 6 -6.35 -6.84 12.05
CA GLY A 6 -6.05 -5.41 12.19
C GLY A 6 -4.70 -5.07 12.85
N THR A 7 -3.89 -6.06 13.21
CA THR A 7 -2.58 -5.80 13.87
C THR A 7 -1.42 -5.69 12.89
N LEU A 8 -1.58 -6.15 11.65
CA LEU A 8 -0.50 -6.21 10.67
C LEU A 8 -0.07 -4.80 10.22
N GLU A 9 -1.01 -3.95 9.86
CA GLU A 9 -0.77 -2.62 9.31
C GLU A 9 -0.01 -1.72 10.31
N PRO A 10 -0.40 -1.62 11.60
CA PRO A 10 0.37 -0.88 12.59
C PRO A 10 1.78 -1.44 12.82
N MET A 11 1.97 -2.75 12.68
CA MET A 11 3.28 -3.39 12.83
C MET A 11 4.21 -3.10 11.64
N LEU A 12 3.67 -3.06 10.42
CA LEU A 12 4.41 -2.72 9.21
C LEU A 12 4.70 -1.22 9.12
N ALA A 13 3.80 -0.35 9.60
CA ALA A 13 3.96 1.11 9.57
C ALA A 13 5.21 1.61 10.33
N ARG A 14 5.75 0.81 11.26
CA ARG A 14 6.95 1.12 12.05
C ARG A 14 8.25 0.65 11.41
N ARG A 15 8.19 0.05 10.22
CA ARG A 15 9.32 -0.61 9.56
C ARG A 15 9.59 0.00 8.20
N LYS A 16 10.79 -0.24 7.69
CA LYS A 16 11.25 0.26 6.39
C LYS A 16 11.49 -0.89 5.43
N PRO A 17 11.40 -0.63 4.11
CA PRO A 17 11.95 -1.53 3.11
C PRO A 17 13.42 -1.86 3.42
N GLY A 18 13.79 -3.12 3.30
CA GLY A 18 15.11 -3.65 3.66
C GLY A 18 15.20 -4.20 5.09
N ASP A 19 14.25 -3.91 5.97
CA ASP A 19 14.24 -4.48 7.32
C ASP A 19 14.06 -6.00 7.27
N LYS A 20 14.87 -6.71 8.05
CA LYS A 20 14.68 -8.14 8.31
C LYS A 20 13.68 -8.34 9.43
N VAL A 21 12.71 -9.21 9.22
CA VAL A 21 11.70 -9.57 10.23
C VAL A 21 11.51 -11.07 10.30
N THR A 22 11.39 -11.58 11.53
CA THR A 22 10.99 -12.96 11.74
C THR A 22 9.47 -13.06 11.67
N ILE A 23 8.93 -13.92 10.81
CA ILE A 23 7.50 -14.24 10.72
C ILE A 23 7.26 -15.63 11.28
N HIS A 24 6.21 -15.76 12.08
CA HIS A 24 5.72 -17.05 12.56
C HIS A 24 4.40 -17.31 11.84
N ALA A 25 4.32 -18.40 11.09
CA ALA A 25 3.15 -18.74 10.28
C ALA A 25 2.81 -20.22 10.45
N PHE A 26 1.53 -20.53 10.63
CA PHE A 26 1.07 -21.91 10.62
C PHE A 26 0.86 -22.40 9.18
N ARG A 27 1.35 -23.59 8.87
CA ARG A 27 1.01 -24.33 7.64
C ARG A 27 0.42 -25.67 8.06
N ARG A 28 -0.87 -25.87 7.79
CA ARG A 28 -1.68 -26.96 8.36
C ARG A 28 -1.64 -26.87 9.90
N ASP A 29 -0.92 -27.77 10.54
CA ASP A 29 -0.75 -27.92 11.99
C ASP A 29 0.67 -27.56 12.47
N GLU A 30 1.58 -27.22 11.55
CA GLU A 30 2.97 -26.91 11.88
C GLU A 30 3.21 -25.40 11.99
N LEU A 31 3.88 -24.98 13.06
CA LEU A 31 4.36 -23.61 13.22
C LEU A 31 5.71 -23.45 12.52
N MET A 32 5.74 -22.64 11.46
CA MET A 32 6.94 -22.32 10.70
C MET A 32 7.48 -20.95 11.09
N CYS A 33 8.81 -20.83 11.12
CA CYS A 33 9.52 -19.59 11.40
C CYS A 33 10.39 -19.20 10.21
N PHE A 34 10.22 -17.97 9.72
CA PHE A 34 10.96 -17.47 8.57
C PHE A 34 11.62 -16.14 8.89
N GLU A 35 12.86 -15.94 8.45
CA GLU A 35 13.44 -14.61 8.33
C GLU A 35 13.14 -14.09 6.93
N VAL A 36 12.45 -12.96 6.83
CA VAL A 36 12.14 -12.32 5.55
C VAL A 36 12.64 -10.88 5.53
N THR A 37 12.99 -10.40 4.35
CA THR A 37 13.35 -8.98 4.14
C THR A 37 12.15 -8.24 3.57
N LEU A 38 11.77 -7.11 4.16
CA LEU A 38 10.64 -6.33 3.69
C LEU A 38 10.97 -5.66 2.36
N ALA A 39 10.18 -5.94 1.33
CA ALA A 39 10.28 -5.27 0.05
C ALA A 39 9.66 -3.86 0.10
N PRO A 40 10.08 -2.92 -0.77
CA PRO A 40 9.34 -1.68 -0.97
C PRO A 40 7.92 -1.97 -1.46
N ALA A 41 6.98 -1.10 -1.09
CA ALA A 41 5.62 -1.18 -1.61
C ALA A 41 5.63 -1.01 -3.14
N PRO A 42 4.89 -1.83 -3.90
CA PRO A 42 4.83 -1.70 -5.35
C PRO A 42 4.17 -0.37 -5.74
N ALA A 43 4.72 0.29 -6.76
CA ALA A 43 4.14 1.51 -7.33
C ALA A 43 2.97 1.20 -8.29
N ASN A 44 2.03 0.34 -7.85
CA ASN A 44 0.92 -0.14 -8.66
C ASN A 44 -0.42 0.58 -8.38
N SER A 45 -0.40 1.61 -7.55
CA SER A 45 -1.57 2.44 -7.25
C SER A 45 -1.41 3.82 -7.87
N VAL A 46 -2.39 4.23 -8.68
CA VAL A 46 -2.45 5.56 -9.31
C VAL A 46 -3.60 6.34 -8.69
N LYS A 47 -3.28 7.46 -8.04
CA LYS A 47 -4.29 8.40 -7.56
C LYS A 47 -4.47 9.52 -8.58
N LEU A 48 -5.67 9.61 -9.16
CA LEU A 48 -6.07 10.72 -10.02
C LEU A 48 -6.81 11.76 -9.19
N SER A 49 -6.43 13.03 -9.32
CA SER A 49 -7.14 14.15 -8.74
C SER A 49 -7.16 15.32 -9.73
N ALA A 50 -8.20 16.15 -9.62
CA ALA A 50 -8.22 17.41 -10.35
C ALA A 50 -7.09 18.30 -9.81
N ARG A 51 -6.26 18.82 -10.71
CA ARG A 51 -5.29 19.87 -10.37
C ARG A 51 -6.05 21.16 -10.03
N HIS A 52 -5.70 21.78 -8.90
CA HIS A 52 -6.20 23.10 -8.52
C HIS A 52 -5.02 24.02 -8.13
N PRO A 53 -4.96 25.25 -8.65
CA PRO A 53 -5.84 25.82 -9.68
C PRO A 53 -5.63 25.15 -11.07
N ALA A 54 -6.68 25.12 -11.88
CA ALA A 54 -6.64 24.61 -13.26
C ALA A 54 -6.82 25.75 -14.27
N ALA A 55 -6.14 25.65 -15.42
CA ALA A 55 -6.43 26.51 -16.56
C ALA A 55 -7.86 26.28 -17.06
N LYS A 56 -8.55 27.34 -17.52
CA LYS A 56 -9.93 27.25 -18.05
C LYS A 56 -10.08 26.19 -19.15
N ALA A 57 -9.09 26.07 -20.04
CA ALA A 57 -9.08 25.06 -21.09
C ALA A 57 -9.09 23.62 -20.53
N ALA A 58 -8.31 23.35 -19.48
CA ALA A 58 -8.29 22.04 -18.83
C ALA A 58 -9.62 21.73 -18.12
N VAL A 59 -10.28 22.74 -17.55
CA VAL A 59 -11.64 22.58 -16.97
C VAL A 59 -12.66 22.27 -18.05
N ALA A 60 -12.62 22.96 -19.19
CA ALA A 60 -13.54 22.73 -20.30
C ALA A 60 -13.38 21.31 -20.89
N LEU A 61 -12.14 20.87 -21.12
CA LEU A 61 -11.85 19.50 -21.58
C LEU A 61 -12.37 18.44 -20.59
N ARG A 62 -12.12 18.64 -19.28
CA ARG A 62 -12.60 17.71 -18.25
C ARG A 62 -14.12 17.65 -18.20
N LYS A 63 -14.81 18.81 -18.25
CA LYS A 63 -16.28 18.87 -18.26
C LYS A 63 -16.86 18.18 -19.49
N GLY A 64 -16.26 18.42 -20.65
CA GLY A 64 -16.65 17.78 -21.92
C GLY A 64 -16.45 16.26 -21.91
N TRP A 65 -15.44 15.77 -21.17
CA TRP A 65 -15.13 14.34 -21.12
C TRP A 65 -15.89 13.59 -20.02
N LEU A 66 -15.91 14.11 -18.78
CA LEU A 66 -16.42 13.40 -17.60
C LEU A 66 -17.84 13.83 -17.19
N GLY A 67 -18.42 14.84 -17.84
CA GLY A 67 -19.76 15.36 -17.52
C GLY A 67 -19.88 16.09 -16.18
N ARG A 68 -18.75 16.37 -15.51
CA ARG A 68 -18.64 17.16 -14.27
C ARG A 68 -17.59 18.25 -14.40
#